data_AF-A0A183GF32-F1
#
_entry.id   AF-A0A183GF32-F1
#
_cell.length_a   1.000
_cell.length_b   1.000
_cell.length_c   1.000
_cell.angle_alpha   90.00
_cell.angle_beta   90.00
_cell.angle_gamma   90.00
#
_symmetry.space_group_name_H-M   'P 1'
#
loop_
_entity.id
_entity.type
_entity.pdbx_description
1 polymer ?
#
loop_
_entity_poly.entity_id
_entity_poly.type
_entity_poly.pdbx_seq_one_letter_code
_entity_poly.pdbx_strand_id
1 'polypeptide(L)'
;MELLASDDAAISAVLKAVKELNKSVQLISSRLQYLQTAMDTVMERTEVVLTRTAPKSNCIFCTVEENRDSHYSGRCMKYADPVSRTVQASKLNLCLKCLKPSHGDDCQVKCASCGLGHNQLLCHQGRPQVKRPRL
;
A
#
# COMPACT_ATOMS: atom_id res chain seq x y z
N MET A 1 60.71 -46.40 4.21
CA MET A 1 60.09 -45.73 5.37
C MET A 1 59.84 -44.24 5.08
N GLU A 2 60.71 -43.55 4.33
CA GLU A 2 60.53 -42.14 3.93
C GLU A 2 59.34 -41.85 2.97
N LEU A 3 59.00 -42.77 2.06
CA LEU A 3 57.85 -42.59 1.14
C LEU A 3 56.50 -42.52 1.86
N LEU A 4 56.27 -43.37 2.87
CA LEU A 4 55.02 -43.37 3.67
C LEU A 4 54.89 -42.11 4.55
N ALA A 5 56.02 -41.57 5.03
CA ALA A 5 56.03 -40.33 5.81
C ALA A 5 55.73 -39.08 4.96
N SER A 6 56.08 -39.12 3.66
CA SER A 6 55.77 -38.05 2.70
C SER A 6 54.27 -37.98 2.40
N ASP A 7 53.61 -39.13 2.29
CA ASP A 7 52.18 -39.21 2.03
C ASP A 7 51.35 -38.72 3.24
N ASP A 8 51.76 -39.06 4.47
CA ASP A 8 51.12 -38.57 5.70
C ASP A 8 51.21 -37.05 5.85
N ALA A 9 52.34 -36.45 5.47
CA ALA A 9 52.53 -35.01 5.50
C ALA A 9 51.60 -34.28 4.50
N ALA A 10 51.46 -34.83 3.29
CA ALA A 10 50.56 -34.32 2.26
C ALA A 10 49.09 -34.42 2.70
N ILE A 11 48.68 -35.56 3.26
CA ILE A 11 47.33 -35.78 3.79
C ILE A 11 47.01 -34.80 4.93
N SER A 12 47.96 -34.59 5.85
CA SER A 12 47.82 -33.62 6.95
C SER A 12 47.65 -32.18 6.45
N ALA A 13 48.39 -31.79 5.41
CA ALA A 13 48.27 -30.48 4.79
C ALA A 13 46.89 -30.27 4.12
N VAL A 14 46.40 -31.28 3.40
CA VAL A 14 45.06 -31.26 2.78
C VAL A 14 43.98 -31.14 3.85
N LEU A 15 44.07 -31.91 4.95
CA LEU A 15 43.10 -31.84 6.05
C LEU A 15 43.05 -30.45 6.71
N LYS A 16 44.20 -29.78 6.87
CA LYS A 16 44.23 -28.39 7.37
C LYS A 16 43.55 -27.44 6.38
N ALA A 17 43.83 -27.55 5.10
CA ALA A 17 43.21 -26.71 4.07
C ALA A 17 41.68 -26.90 4.03
N VAL A 18 41.20 -28.14 4.10
CA VAL A 18 39.75 -28.44 4.14
C VAL A 18 39.09 -27.87 5.40
N LYS A 19 39.76 -27.94 6.56
CA LYS A 19 39.26 -27.33 7.80
C LYS A 19 39.14 -25.81 7.68
N GLU A 20 40.12 -25.14 7.09
CA GLU A 20 40.06 -23.69 6.87
C GLU A 20 38.97 -23.32 5.87
N LEU A 21 38.84 -24.08 4.77
CA LEU A 21 37.77 -23.88 3.80
C LEU A 21 36.39 -24.03 4.46
N ASN A 22 36.20 -25.05 5.31
CA ASN A 22 34.95 -25.25 6.04
C ASN A 22 34.63 -24.06 6.94
N LYS A 23 35.62 -23.48 7.64
CA LYS A 23 35.41 -22.26 8.43
C LYS A 23 34.98 -21.08 7.55
N SER A 24 35.62 -20.89 6.39
CA SER A 24 35.24 -19.85 5.44
C SER A 24 33.81 -20.04 4.92
N VAL A 25 33.41 -21.27 4.61
CA VAL A 25 32.04 -21.59 4.18
C VAL A 25 31.02 -21.29 5.28
N GLN A 26 31.30 -21.65 6.53
CA GLN A 26 30.42 -21.35 7.67
C GLN A 26 30.26 -19.84 7.88
N LEU A 27 31.35 -19.08 7.75
CA LEU A 27 31.31 -17.63 7.83
C LEU A 27 30.47 -17.02 6.69
N ILE A 28 30.67 -17.49 5.46
CA ILE A 28 29.89 -17.04 4.30
C ILE A 28 28.41 -17.36 4.49
N SER A 29 28.07 -18.58 4.92
CA SER A 29 26.69 -18.98 5.18
C SER A 29 26.01 -18.08 6.20
N SER A 30 26.70 -17.75 7.30
CA SER A 30 26.18 -16.85 8.33
C SER A 30 25.94 -15.43 7.78
N ARG A 31 26.84 -14.94 6.94
CA ARG A 31 26.69 -13.63 6.28
C ARG A 31 25.54 -13.62 5.28
N LEU A 32 25.35 -14.70 4.53
CA LEU A 32 24.22 -14.84 3.60
C LEU A 32 22.88 -14.85 4.33
N GLN A 33 22.78 -15.58 5.44
CA GLN A 33 21.58 -15.58 6.27
C GLN A 33 21.26 -14.18 6.82
N TYR A 34 22.28 -13.46 7.31
CA TYR A 34 22.11 -12.08 7.75
C TYR A 34 21.60 -11.17 6.62
N LEU A 35 22.21 -11.27 5.43
CA LEU A 35 21.81 -10.48 4.28
C LEU A 35 20.38 -10.79 3.82
N GLN A 36 19.98 -12.06 3.86
CA GLN A 36 18.60 -12.46 3.54
C GLN A 36 17.61 -11.79 4.49
N THR A 37 17.82 -11.91 5.80
CA THR A 37 16.94 -11.29 6.81
C THR A 37 16.90 -9.76 6.69
N ALA A 38 18.06 -9.14 6.44
CA ALA A 38 18.15 -7.70 6.22
C ALA A 38 17.36 -7.28 4.97
N MET A 39 17.39 -8.09 3.90
CA MET A 39 16.65 -7.80 2.68
C MET A 39 15.16 -7.97 2.84
N ASP A 40 14.72 -9.03 3.51
CA ASP A 40 13.31 -9.24 3.83
C ASP A 40 12.75 -8.06 4.64
N THR A 41 13.53 -7.57 5.62
CA THR A 41 13.17 -6.40 6.43
C THR A 41 13.08 -5.13 5.58
N VAL A 42 14.00 -4.91 4.64
CA VAL A 42 13.96 -3.75 3.74
C VAL A 42 12.75 -3.82 2.83
N MET A 43 12.45 -4.99 2.25
CA MET A 43 11.29 -5.20 1.39
C MET A 43 9.98 -4.92 2.12
N GLU A 44 9.82 -5.42 3.34
CA GLU A 44 8.65 -5.16 4.17
C GLU A 44 8.49 -3.65 4.45
N ARG A 45 9.58 -2.98 4.82
CA ARG A 45 9.55 -1.54 5.10
C ARG A 45 9.26 -0.71 3.86
N THR A 46 9.80 -1.07 2.70
CA THR A 46 9.55 -0.34 1.45
C THR A 46 8.11 -0.51 0.99
N GLU A 47 7.50 -1.69 1.15
CA GLU A 47 6.09 -1.92 0.87
C GLU A 47 5.18 -1.02 1.73
N VAL A 48 5.46 -0.91 3.04
CA VAL A 48 4.72 -0.02 3.94
C VAL A 48 4.85 1.45 3.53
N VAL A 49 6.04 1.88 3.10
CA VAL A 49 6.24 3.26 2.63
C VAL A 49 5.45 3.49 1.34
N LEU A 50 5.57 2.61 0.35
CA LEU A 50 4.89 2.73 -0.94
C LEU A 50 3.37 2.81 -0.80
N THR A 51 2.79 1.96 0.05
CA THR A 51 1.33 1.97 0.29
C THR A 51 0.85 3.25 0.97
N ARG A 52 1.66 3.83 1.87
CA ARG A 52 1.32 5.07 2.58
C ARG A 52 1.51 6.31 1.72
N THR A 53 2.50 6.33 0.85
CA THR A 53 2.84 7.48 -0.01
C THR A 53 2.19 7.41 -1.39
N ALA A 54 1.46 6.33 -1.70
CA ALA A 54 0.70 6.21 -2.93
C ALA A 54 -0.20 7.46 -3.12
N PRO A 55 -0.15 8.09 -4.31
CA PRO A 55 -0.94 9.28 -4.59
C PRO A 55 -2.42 8.94 -4.46
N LYS A 56 -3.19 9.85 -3.84
CA LYS A 56 -4.63 9.72 -3.66
C LYS A 56 -5.32 10.91 -4.28
N SER A 57 -6.41 10.64 -4.99
CA SER A 57 -7.28 11.69 -5.53
C SER A 57 -7.99 12.41 -4.39
N ASN A 58 -8.03 13.75 -4.42
CA ASN A 58 -8.83 14.57 -3.51
C ASN A 58 -10.36 14.41 -3.74
N CYS A 59 -10.74 13.84 -4.88
CA CYS A 59 -12.10 13.57 -5.27
C CYS A 59 -12.33 12.07 -5.19
N ILE A 60 -13.25 11.65 -4.34
CA ILE A 60 -13.54 10.23 -4.10
C ILE A 60 -14.16 9.52 -5.30
N PHE A 61 -14.67 10.27 -6.28
CA PHE A 61 -15.31 9.74 -7.47
C PHE A 61 -14.35 9.57 -8.66
N CYS A 62 -13.20 10.26 -8.64
CA CYS A 62 -12.23 10.31 -9.74
C CYS A 62 -10.95 9.56 -9.37
N THR A 63 -10.29 8.93 -10.35
CA THR A 63 -8.93 8.42 -10.15
C THR A 63 -7.91 9.57 -10.01
N VAL A 64 -6.67 9.25 -9.63
CA VAL A 64 -5.59 10.24 -9.54
C VAL A 64 -5.36 10.92 -10.89
N GLU A 65 -5.41 10.16 -11.98
CA GLU A 65 -5.17 10.63 -13.35
C GLU A 65 -6.31 11.52 -13.87
N GLU A 66 -7.53 11.29 -13.39
CA GLU A 66 -8.72 12.08 -13.71
C GLU A 66 -8.78 13.38 -12.91
N ASN A 67 -8.19 13.42 -11.71
CA ASN A 67 -8.21 14.58 -10.81
C ASN A 67 -6.97 15.49 -10.97
N ARG A 68 -6.66 15.88 -12.22
CA ARG A 68 -5.45 16.67 -12.54
C ARG A 68 -5.48 18.08 -11.94
N ASP A 69 -6.66 18.66 -11.81
CA ASP A 69 -6.92 19.97 -11.22
C ASP A 69 -7.08 19.92 -9.69
N SER A 70 -6.92 18.73 -9.08
CA SER A 70 -6.96 18.53 -7.62
C SER A 70 -8.27 19.00 -6.97
N HIS A 71 -9.40 18.88 -7.66
CA HIS A 71 -10.70 19.23 -7.12
C HIS A 71 -11.15 18.27 -6.00
N TYR A 72 -11.99 18.80 -5.10
CA TYR A 72 -12.70 18.00 -4.10
C TYR A 72 -14.00 17.44 -4.66
N SER A 73 -14.48 16.32 -4.10
CA SER A 73 -15.68 15.60 -4.55
C SER A 73 -16.91 16.49 -4.76
N GLY A 74 -17.12 17.48 -3.90
CA GLY A 74 -18.26 18.40 -4.01
C GLY A 74 -18.22 19.32 -5.24
N ARG A 75 -17.04 19.56 -5.81
CA ARG A 75 -16.80 20.38 -7.01
C ARG A 75 -16.51 19.55 -8.26
N CYS A 76 -16.67 18.23 -8.19
CA CYS A 76 -16.43 17.36 -9.33
C CYS A 76 -17.43 17.67 -10.46
N MET A 77 -16.93 18.13 -11.61
CA MET A 77 -17.76 18.43 -12.78
C MET A 77 -18.14 17.18 -13.58
N LYS A 78 -17.33 16.12 -13.51
CA LYS A 78 -17.63 14.83 -14.16
C LYS A 78 -18.84 14.14 -13.53
N TYR A 79 -18.98 14.24 -12.21
CA TYR A 79 -20.11 13.71 -11.43
C TYR A 79 -20.80 14.87 -10.70
N ALA A 80 -21.43 15.75 -11.49
CA ALA A 80 -21.98 17.00 -10.99
C ALA A 80 -23.28 16.81 -10.18
N ASP A 81 -24.12 15.86 -10.58
CA ASP A 81 -25.42 15.60 -9.98
C ASP A 81 -25.40 14.44 -8.97
N PRO A 82 -26.36 14.37 -8.04
CA PRO A 82 -26.38 13.32 -7.04
C PRO A 82 -26.62 11.90 -7.60
N VAL A 83 -27.31 11.75 -8.74
CA VAL A 83 -27.55 10.44 -9.35
C VAL A 83 -26.24 9.87 -9.88
N SER A 84 -25.49 10.64 -10.68
CA SER A 84 -24.20 10.19 -11.23
C SER A 84 -23.18 9.87 -10.13
N ARG A 85 -23.16 10.65 -9.04
CA ARG A 85 -22.33 10.36 -7.86
C ARG A 85 -22.72 9.05 -7.17
N THR A 86 -24.02 8.75 -7.07
CA THR A 86 -24.50 7.51 -6.46
C THR A 86 -24.08 6.31 -7.29
N VAL A 87 -24.28 6.37 -8.62
CA VAL A 87 -23.85 5.32 -9.55
C VAL A 87 -22.34 5.09 -9.45
N GLN A 88 -21.55 6.16 -9.43
CA GLN A 88 -20.10 6.05 -9.33
C GLN A 88 -19.66 5.53 -7.96
N ALA A 89 -20.29 5.95 -6.86
CA ALA A 89 -20.00 5.41 -5.53
C ALA A 89 -20.27 3.90 -5.45
N SER A 90 -21.38 3.43 -6.03
CA SER A 90 -21.67 2.00 -6.13
C SER A 90 -20.64 1.26 -6.98
N LYS A 91 -20.23 1.82 -8.13
CA LYS A 91 -19.19 1.23 -8.99
C LYS A 91 -17.84 1.11 -8.28
N LEU A 92 -17.52 2.06 -7.41
CA LEU A 92 -16.31 2.07 -6.59
C LEU A 92 -16.42 1.23 -5.31
N ASN A 93 -17.53 0.48 -5.14
CA ASN A 93 -17.82 -0.30 -3.93
C ASN A 93 -17.68 0.53 -2.64
N LEU A 94 -18.30 1.71 -2.61
CA LEU A 94 -18.33 2.58 -1.44
C LEU A 94 -19.66 2.46 -0.70
N CYS A 95 -19.63 2.59 0.62
CA CYS A 95 -20.82 2.76 1.42
C CYS A 95 -21.52 4.08 1.07
N LEU A 96 -22.77 4.04 0.62
CA LEU A 96 -23.51 5.24 0.20
C LEU A 96 -23.80 6.22 1.35
N LYS A 97 -23.66 5.80 2.61
CA LYS A 97 -23.88 6.65 3.78
C LYS A 97 -22.63 7.46 4.15
N CYS A 98 -21.45 6.82 4.18
CA CYS A 98 -20.21 7.45 4.67
C CYS A 98 -19.15 7.67 3.57
N LEU A 99 -19.35 7.12 2.37
CA LEU A 99 -18.42 7.08 1.24
C LEU A 99 -17.05 6.44 1.54
N LYS A 100 -16.93 5.67 2.63
CA LYS A 100 -15.77 4.80 2.87
C LYS A 100 -15.93 3.49 2.07
N PRO A 101 -14.87 2.65 1.96
CA PRO A 101 -15.01 1.31 1.39
C PRO A 101 -16.22 0.58 1.96
N SER A 102 -16.91 -0.19 1.09
CA SER A 102 -18.13 -0.90 1.46
C SER A 102 -17.93 -1.69 2.75
N HIS A 103 -18.90 -1.53 3.64
CA HIS A 103 -19.01 -2.24 4.89
C HIS A 103 -20.47 -2.63 5.08
N GLY A 104 -20.73 -3.54 6.02
CA GLY A 104 -22.08 -4.04 6.28
C GLY A 104 -23.11 -2.95 6.60
N ASP A 105 -24.33 -3.38 6.87
CA ASP A 105 -25.48 -2.47 7.00
C ASP A 105 -25.51 -1.65 8.30
N ASP A 106 -24.53 -1.84 9.18
CA ASP A 106 -24.39 -1.18 10.49
C ASP A 106 -23.96 0.29 10.40
N CYS A 107 -23.80 0.83 9.19
CA CYS A 107 -23.46 2.22 8.98
C CYS A 107 -24.54 3.16 9.54
N GLN A 108 -24.21 3.90 10.61
CA GLN A 108 -25.11 4.85 11.29
C GLN A 108 -25.03 6.28 10.75
N VAL A 109 -24.24 6.53 9.70
CA VAL A 109 -24.12 7.88 9.12
C VAL A 109 -25.44 8.28 8.48
N LYS A 110 -25.92 9.48 8.84
CA LYS A 110 -27.13 10.10 8.29
C LYS A 110 -26.75 11.39 7.57
N CYS A 111 -27.51 11.72 6.54
CA CYS A 111 -27.36 12.94 5.76
C CYS A 111 -27.64 14.16 6.64
N ALA A 112 -26.67 15.09 6.74
CA ALA A 112 -26.86 16.33 7.49
C ALA A 112 -27.94 17.26 6.90
N SER A 113 -28.29 17.09 5.62
CA SER A 113 -29.28 17.94 4.94
C SER A 113 -30.72 17.45 5.08
N CYS A 114 -30.97 16.15 5.08
CA CYS A 114 -32.35 15.60 5.11
C CYS A 114 -32.56 14.49 6.15
N GLY A 115 -31.53 14.11 6.91
CA GLY A 115 -31.60 13.10 7.97
C GLY A 115 -31.67 11.64 7.51
N LEU A 116 -31.75 11.38 6.20
CA LEU A 116 -31.86 10.03 5.65
C LEU A 116 -30.51 9.30 5.53
N GLY A 117 -30.54 7.98 5.30
CA GLY A 117 -29.35 7.12 5.21
C GLY A 117 -28.58 7.26 3.91
N HIS A 118 -27.96 8.42 3.67
CA HIS A 118 -27.02 8.64 2.57
C HIS A 118 -26.02 9.75 2.93
N ASN A 119 -24.92 9.82 2.18
CA ASN A 119 -23.94 10.89 2.31
C ASN A 119 -24.49 12.20 1.73
N GLN A 120 -24.16 13.34 2.35
CA GLN A 120 -24.61 14.65 1.89
C GLN A 120 -24.28 14.94 0.41
N LEU A 121 -23.16 14.40 -0.12
CA LEU A 121 -22.79 14.56 -1.53
C LEU A 121 -23.75 13.87 -2.50
N LEU A 122 -24.53 12.90 -2.02
CA LEU A 122 -25.54 12.14 -2.78
C LEU A 122 -26.96 12.65 -2.54
N CYS A 123 -27.13 13.73 -1.76
CA CYS A 123 -28.44 14.22 -1.39
C CYS A 123 -29.09 15.02 -2.53
N HIS A 124 -30.26 14.58 -3.00
CA HIS A 124 -31.08 15.31 -3.98
C HIS A 124 -31.69 16.61 -3.43
N GLN A 125 -31.77 16.73 -2.11
CA GLN A 125 -32.28 17.92 -1.41
C GLN A 125 -31.16 18.89 -0.99
N GLY A 126 -29.91 18.59 -1.36
CA GLY A 126 -28.78 19.49 -1.13
C GLY A 126 -28.99 20.81 -1.89
N ARG A 127 -28.83 21.94 -1.20
CA ARG A 127 -28.92 23.27 -1.83
C ARG A 127 -27.99 23.33 -3.05
N PRO A 128 -28.41 23.96 -4.17
CA PRO A 128 -27.49 24.33 -5.23
C PRO A 128 -26.30 25.07 -4.61
N GLN A 129 -25.07 24.77 -5.05
CA GLN A 129 -23.91 25.55 -4.62
C GLN A 129 -24.06 26.97 -5.16
N VAL A 130 -24.75 27.83 -4.41
CA VAL A 130 -24.78 29.26 -4.68
C VAL A 130 -23.35 29.74 -4.54
N LYS A 131 -22.76 30.17 -5.65
CA LYS A 131 -21.44 30.80 -5.68
C LYS A 131 -21.48 31.97 -4.69
N ARG A 132 -20.88 31.84 -3.51
CA ARG A 132 -20.66 32.99 -2.63
C ARG A 132 -19.76 33.95 -3.39
N PRO A 133 -20.14 35.22 -3.59
CA PRO A 133 -19.22 36.23 -4.09
C PRO A 133 -18.03 36.29 -3.14
N ARG A 134 -16.81 36.36 -3.70
CA ARG A 134 -15.64 36.69 -2.90
C ARG A 134 -15.81 38.16 -2.50
N LEU A 135 -15.94 38.41 -1.19
CA LEU A 135 -15.78 39.73 -0.59
C LEU A 135 -14.31 40.15 -0.70
#